data_AF-A0A386H701-F1
#
_entry.id   AF-A0A386H701-F1
#
_cell.length_a   1.000
_cell.length_b   1.000
_cell.length_c   1.000
_cell.angle_alpha   90.00
_cell.angle_beta   90.00
_cell.angle_gamma   90.00
#
_symmetry.space_group_name_H-M   'P 1'
#
loop_
_entity.id
_entity.type
_entity.pdbx_description
1 polymer ?
#
loop_
_entity_poly.entity_id
_entity_poly.type
_entity_poly.pdbx_seq_one_letter_code
_entity_poly.pdbx_strand_id
1 'polypeptide(L)'
;MKNFLMSAGIDIVFIFVSYFLFREIIRGPIRHKMYEKLFSSFAKFIITIFLLSIIITSAAAYILYKTRYLTYINIIASALVSILVGFLISLVPTRGVDDEKDKI
;
A
#
# COMPACT_ATOMS: atom_id res chain seq x y z
N MET A 1 -16.35 -18.71 -7.42
CA MET A 1 -14.97 -18.87 -6.86
C MET A 1 -13.87 -18.52 -7.86
N LYS A 2 -13.98 -18.84 -9.16
CA LYS A 2 -12.97 -18.45 -10.18
C LYS A 2 -12.66 -16.94 -10.20
N ASN A 3 -13.68 -16.09 -10.21
CA ASN A 3 -13.50 -14.64 -10.24
C ASN A 3 -12.86 -14.09 -8.96
N PHE A 4 -13.11 -14.74 -7.82
CA PHE A 4 -12.49 -14.38 -6.54
C PHE A 4 -10.99 -14.71 -6.55
N LEU A 5 -10.60 -15.92 -6.96
CA LEU A 5 -9.20 -16.32 -7.07
C LEU A 5 -8.43 -15.44 -8.06
N MET A 6 -9.07 -15.10 -9.18
CA MET A 6 -8.46 -14.20 -10.18
C MET A 6 -8.27 -12.79 -9.61
N SER A 7 -9.26 -12.24 -8.91
CA SER A 7 -9.14 -10.94 -8.24
C SER A 7 -8.04 -10.95 -7.19
N ALA A 8 -7.97 -11.98 -6.34
CA ALA A 8 -6.92 -12.13 -5.33
C ALA A 8 -5.52 -12.24 -5.96
N GLY A 9 -5.40 -12.94 -7.09
CA GLY A 9 -4.15 -13.01 -7.85
C GLY A 9 -3.73 -11.64 -8.39
N ILE A 10 -4.68 -10.85 -8.90
CA ILE A 10 -4.43 -9.48 -9.38
C ILE A 10 -4.04 -8.55 -8.21
N ASP A 11 -4.66 -8.71 -7.04
CA ASP A 11 -4.31 -7.93 -5.84
C ASP A 11 -2.85 -8.18 -5.41
N ILE A 12 -2.38 -9.44 -5.48
CA ILE A 12 -0.97 -9.78 -5.26
C ILE A 12 -0.07 -9.05 -6.26
N VAL A 13 -0.45 -9.01 -7.55
CA VAL A 13 0.30 -8.27 -8.57
C VAL A 13 0.36 -6.78 -8.22
N PHE A 14 -0.76 -6.17 -7.80
CA PHE A 14 -0.78 -4.77 -7.36
C PHE A 14 0.12 -4.50 -6.16
N ILE A 15 0.18 -5.41 -5.18
CA ILE A 15 1.09 -5.31 -4.04
C ILE A 15 2.55 -5.26 -4.52
N PHE A 16 2.96 -6.21 -5.37
CA PHE A 16 4.34 -6.27 -5.87
C PHE A 16 4.70 -5.08 -6.74
N VAL A 17 3.84 -4.72 -7.69
CA VAL A 17 4.05 -3.54 -8.56
C VAL A 17 4.20 -2.29 -7.70
N SER A 18 3.31 -2.10 -6.72
CA SER A 18 3.38 -0.95 -5.81
C SER A 18 4.64 -0.98 -4.96
N TYR A 19 5.03 -2.15 -4.43
CA TYR A 19 6.28 -2.32 -3.68
C TYR A 19 7.48 -1.83 -4.47
N PHE A 20 7.67 -2.32 -5.71
CA PHE A 20 8.81 -1.94 -6.53
C PHE A 20 8.75 -0.46 -6.92
N LEU A 21 7.57 0.06 -7.28
CA LEU A 21 7.40 1.48 -7.60
C LEU A 21 7.80 2.37 -6.41
N PHE A 22 7.26 2.13 -5.21
CA PHE A 22 7.57 2.96 -4.05
C PHE A 22 9.00 2.77 -3.55
N ARG A 23 9.57 1.58 -3.70
CA ARG A 23 10.99 1.34 -3.37
C ARG A 23 11.93 2.18 -4.22
N GLU A 24 11.63 2.34 -5.52
CA GLU A 24 12.43 3.16 -6.44
C GLU A 24 12.16 4.65 -6.30
N ILE A 25 10.91 5.04 -6.02
CA ILE A 25 10.51 6.45 -5.86
C ILE A 25 11.03 7.03 -4.53
N ILE A 26 10.99 6.26 -3.44
CA ILE A 26 11.33 6.73 -2.09
C ILE A 26 12.78 6.38 -1.77
N ARG A 27 13.62 7.43 -1.61
CA ARG A 27 15.03 7.29 -1.22
C ARG A 27 15.18 6.60 0.14
N GLY A 28 16.23 5.79 0.30
CA GLY A 28 16.53 5.01 1.52
C GLY A 28 16.42 5.80 2.84
N PRO A 29 17.06 6.97 2.98
CA PRO A 29 17.00 7.75 4.23
C PRO A 29 15.58 8.25 4.57
N ILE A 30 14.78 8.59 3.56
CA ILE A 30 13.39 9.03 3.73
C ILE A 30 12.52 7.83 4.14
N ARG A 31 12.71 6.70 3.46
CA ARG A 31 12.05 5.43 3.77
C ARG A 31 12.28 5.01 5.23
N HIS A 32 13.52 5.07 5.69
CA HIS A 32 13.87 4.73 7.06
C HIS A 32 13.17 5.64 8.08
N LYS A 33 13.21 6.97 7.88
CA LYS A 33 12.50 7.93 8.75
C LYS A 33 10.98 7.69 8.76
N MET A 34 10.39 7.37 7.61
CA MET A 34 8.97 7.05 7.50
C MET A 34 8.62 5.77 8.25
N TYR A 35 9.45 4.73 8.10
CA TYR A 35 9.31 3.47 8.81
C TYR A 35 9.36 3.67 10.32
N GLU A 36 10.38 4.35 10.85
CA GLU A 36 10.50 4.60 12.29
C GLU A 36 9.29 5.33 12.85
N LYS A 37 8.80 6.36 12.13
CA LYS A 37 7.63 7.13 12.56
C LYS A 37 6.37 6.27 12.59
N LEU A 38 6.13 5.49 11.54
CA LEU A 38 4.94 4.64 11.40
C LEU A 38 4.95 3.44 12.35
N PHE A 39 6.09 2.80 12.55
CA PHE A 39 6.24 1.59 13.36
C PHE A 39 6.69 1.87 14.80
N SER A 40 6.82 3.13 15.21
CA SER A 40 7.20 3.54 16.57
C SER A 40 6.31 2.96 17.67
N SER A 41 5.03 2.73 17.38
CA SER A 41 4.07 2.13 18.31
C SER A 41 3.07 1.29 17.52
N PHE A 42 2.91 0.03 17.94
CA PHE A 42 1.97 -0.89 17.30
C PHE A 42 0.53 -0.38 17.31
N ALA A 43 0.09 0.25 18.40
CA ALA A 43 -1.24 0.85 18.47
C ALA A 43 -1.40 2.01 17.47
N LYS A 44 -0.43 2.93 17.40
CA LYS A 44 -0.44 4.04 16.43
C LYS A 44 -0.42 3.53 14.99
N PHE A 45 0.37 2.48 14.74
CA PHE A 45 0.45 1.82 13.45
C PHE A 45 -0.91 1.28 13.00
N ILE A 46 -1.58 0.49 13.85
CA ILE A 46 -2.91 -0.07 13.55
C ILE A 46 -3.91 1.06 13.29
N ILE A 47 -3.97 2.06 14.16
CA ILE A 47 -4.92 3.18 14.02
C ILE A 47 -4.68 3.93 12.70
N THR A 48 -3.41 4.16 12.36
CA THR A 48 -3.04 4.87 11.12
C THR A 48 -3.48 4.07 9.89
N ILE A 49 -3.22 2.77 9.85
CA ILE A 49 -3.65 1.90 8.73
C ILE A 49 -5.17 1.82 8.65
N PHE A 50 -5.85 1.71 9.79
CA PHE A 50 -7.31 1.67 9.84
C PHE A 50 -7.92 2.96 9.27
N LEU A 51 -7.43 4.13 9.72
CA LEU A 51 -7.89 5.41 9.22
C LEU A 51 -7.59 5.58 7.72
N LEU A 52 -6.39 5.24 7.27
CA LEU A 52 -6.04 5.28 5.84
C LEU A 52 -6.94 4.37 5.00
N SER A 53 -7.22 3.17 5.50
CA SER A 53 -8.10 2.21 4.81
C SER A 53 -9.52 2.74 4.71
N ILE A 54 -10.06 3.33 5.79
CA ILE A 54 -11.39 3.99 5.77
C ILE A 54 -11.41 5.13 4.76
N ILE A 55 -10.39 5.99 4.76
CA ILE A 55 -10.31 7.14 3.86
C ILE A 55 -10.31 6.67 2.40
N ILE A 56 -9.44 5.71 2.06
CA ILE A 56 -9.30 5.21 0.69
C ILE A 56 -10.58 4.51 0.23
N THR A 57 -11.16 3.64 1.07
CA THR A 57 -12.37 2.90 0.71
C THR A 57 -13.60 3.82 0.61
N SER A 58 -13.73 4.80 1.51
CA SER A 58 -14.81 5.79 1.47
C SER A 58 -14.69 6.71 0.26
N ALA A 59 -13.48 7.16 -0.07
CA ALA A 59 -13.22 7.96 -1.26
C ALA A 59 -13.56 7.17 -2.54
N ALA A 60 -13.12 5.92 -2.63
CA ALA A 60 -13.46 5.03 -3.75
C ALA A 60 -14.98 4.82 -3.86
N ALA A 61 -15.65 4.54 -2.74
CA ALA A 61 -17.10 4.37 -2.70
C ALA A 61 -17.82 5.64 -3.19
N TYR A 62 -17.40 6.82 -2.72
CA TYR A 62 -17.97 8.10 -3.15
C TYR A 62 -17.82 8.33 -4.66
N ILE A 63 -16.63 8.10 -5.22
CA ILE A 63 -16.35 8.26 -6.65
C ILE A 63 -17.20 7.27 -7.49
N LEU A 64 -17.29 6.02 -7.06
CA LEU A 64 -18.05 4.98 -7.77
C LEU A 64 -19.56 5.19 -7.67
N TYR A 65 -20.03 5.69 -6.53
CA TYR A 65 -21.42 6.08 -6.36
C TYR A 65 -21.79 7.21 -7.32
N LYS A 66 -20.95 8.25 -7.41
CA LYS A 66 -21.15 9.39 -8.32
C LYS A 66 -21.13 8.97 -9.80
N THR A 67 -20.31 7.99 -10.16
CA THR A 67 -20.15 7.49 -11.53
C THR A 67 -21.06 6.31 -11.88
N ARG A 68 -21.91 5.85 -10.95
CA ARG A 68 -22.82 4.69 -11.09
C ARG A 68 -22.14 3.34 -11.37
N TYR A 69 -20.86 3.20 -11.03
CA TYR A 69 -20.06 1.98 -11.21
C TYR A 69 -19.97 1.12 -9.94
N LEU A 70 -21.04 1.09 -9.13
CA LEU A 70 -21.07 0.40 -7.83
C LEU A 70 -20.73 -1.09 -7.91
N THR A 71 -21.03 -1.75 -9.03
CA THR A 71 -20.68 -3.16 -9.28
C THR A 71 -19.18 -3.45 -9.14
N TYR A 72 -18.33 -2.44 -9.38
CA TYR A 72 -16.87 -2.58 -9.33
C TYR A 72 -16.26 -2.21 -7.97
N ILE A 73 -17.07 -1.85 -6.97
CA ILE A 73 -16.59 -1.37 -5.67
C ILE A 73 -15.65 -2.37 -4.99
N ASN A 74 -15.99 -3.66 -5.01
CA ASN A 74 -15.19 -4.68 -4.36
C ASN A 74 -13.86 -4.92 -5.06
N ILE A 75 -13.78 -4.68 -6.37
CA ILE A 75 -12.54 -4.84 -7.15
C ILE A 75 -11.64 -3.61 -6.91
N ILE A 76 -12.19 -2.41 -7.05
CA ILE A 76 -11.42 -1.17 -6.96
C ILE A 76 -10.98 -0.90 -5.52
N ALA A 77 -11.85 -1.11 -4.54
CA ALA A 77 -11.49 -0.95 -3.13
C ALA A 77 -10.37 -1.93 -2.73
N SER A 78 -10.48 -3.20 -3.13
CA SER A 78 -9.44 -4.21 -2.86
C SER A 78 -8.10 -3.85 -3.51
N ALA A 79 -8.12 -3.39 -4.77
CA ALA A 79 -6.93 -2.97 -5.48
C ALA A 79 -6.25 -1.75 -4.83
N LEU A 80 -7.03 -0.75 -4.40
CA LEU A 80 -6.47 0.43 -3.72
C LEU A 80 -5.87 0.09 -2.34
N VAL A 81 -6.50 -0.81 -1.59
CA VAL A 81 -5.92 -1.34 -0.34
C VAL A 81 -4.65 -2.13 -0.61
N SER A 82 -4.61 -2.91 -1.70
CA SER A 82 -3.42 -3.66 -2.14
C SER A 82 -2.24 -2.72 -2.46
N ILE A 83 -2.50 -1.57 -3.07
CA ILE A 83 -1.49 -0.52 -3.29
C ILE A 83 -0.97 0.03 -1.95
N LEU A 84 -1.86 0.29 -0.99
CA LEU A 84 -1.46 0.74 0.37
C LEU A 84 -0.58 -0.31 1.06
N VAL A 85 -0.92 -1.60 0.95
CA VAL A 85 -0.10 -2.69 1.50
C VAL A 85 1.27 -2.74 0.82
N GLY A 86 1.33 -2.66 -0.51
CA GLY A 86 2.60 -2.60 -1.25
C GLY A 86 3.48 -1.42 -0.82
N PHE A 87 2.87 -0.25 -0.60
CA PHE A 87 3.55 0.91 -0.03
C PHE A 87 4.11 0.62 1.37
N LEU A 88 3.32 0.06 2.28
CA LEU A 88 3.78 -0.24 3.64
C LEU A 88 4.95 -1.23 3.65
N ILE A 89 4.89 -2.27 2.81
CA ILE A 89 5.97 -3.24 2.65
C ILE A 89 7.21 -2.56 2.08
N SER A 90 7.05 -1.63 1.14
CA SER A 90 8.17 -0.88 0.56
C SER A 90 8.92 -0.05 1.60
N LEU A 91 8.27 0.31 2.71
CA LEU A 91 8.90 1.09 3.76
C LEU A 91 9.83 0.28 4.66
N VAL A 92 9.71 -1.05 4.68
CA VAL A 92 10.52 -1.90 5.53
C VAL A 92 11.99 -1.78 5.10
N PRO A 93 12.91 -1.39 6.01
CA PRO A 93 14.31 -1.24 5.68
C PRO A 93 14.90 -2.61 5.32
N THR A 94 15.54 -2.69 4.17
CA THR A 94 16.27 -3.88 3.73
C THR A 94 17.72 -3.74 4.17
N ARG A 95 18.12 -4.46 5.22
CA ARG A 95 19.51 -4.43 5.73
C ARG A 95 20.47 -4.87 4.61
N GLY A 96 21.52 -4.07 4.37
CA GLY A 96 22.59 -4.38 3.42
C GLY A 96 22.50 -3.72 2.03
N VAL A 97 21.32 -3.26 1.57
CA VAL A 97 21.19 -2.66 0.22
C VAL A 97 21.36 -1.14 0.21
N ASP A 98 20.96 -0.45 1.29
CA ASP A 98 21.13 1.00 1.39
C ASP A 98 22.54 1.41 1.89
N ASP A 99 23.26 0.55 2.61
CA ASP A 99 24.64 0.82 3.09
C ASP A 99 25.67 0.87 1.94
N GLU A 100 25.39 0.27 0.79
CA GLU A 100 26.25 0.33 -0.39
C GLU A 100 26.04 1.61 -1.23
N LYS A 101 24.83 2.20 -1.18
CA LYS A 101 24.51 3.40 -1.96
C LYS A 101 25.03 4.70 -1.35
N ASP A 102 25.25 4.73 -0.04
CA ASP A 102 25.84 5.90 0.66
C ASP A 102 27.38 5.91 0.60
N LYS A 103 28.03 4.94 -0.06
CA LYS A 103 29.49 4.84 -0.21
C LYS A 103 30.01 5.22 -1.61
N ILE A 104 29.16 5.70 -2.51
CA ILE A 104 29.53 6.15 -3.87
C ILE A 104 29.32 7.65 -4.00
#